data_AF-A0AAV4D008-F1
#
_entry.id   AF-A0AAV4D008-F1
#
_cell.length_a   1.000
_cell.length_b   1.000
_cell.length_c   1.000
_cell.angle_alpha   90.00
_cell.angle_beta   90.00
_cell.angle_gamma   90.00
#
_symmetry.space_group_name_H-M   'P 1'
#
loop_
_entity.id
_entity.type
_entity.pdbx_description
1 polymer ?
#
loop_
_entity_poly.entity_id
_entity_poly.type
_entity_poly.pdbx_seq_one_letter_code
_entity_poly.pdbx_strand_id
1 'polypeptide(L)'
;MDTLLKQKRKLKKQIKTACSEETNGLLVIWRQLKARHSALSRAESARKKHSQKRKKQECFIGDPFQFARQLFQQPKSGTLIVDREELETHLKKTYSDPIREIPLEETTGLVWPAALGIKFDSKPPS
;
A
#
# COMPACT_ATOMS: atom_id res chain seq x y z
N MET A 1 0.22 -16.80 -23.55
CA MET A 1 -1.01 -16.87 -22.72
C MET A 1 -2.30 -16.89 -23.53
N ASP A 2 -2.40 -16.09 -24.59
CA ASP A 2 -3.66 -15.91 -25.33
C ASP A 2 -4.15 -17.15 -26.07
N THR A 3 -3.24 -18.00 -26.55
CA THR A 3 -3.56 -19.27 -27.19
C THR A 3 -4.29 -20.24 -26.24
N LEU A 4 -3.80 -20.38 -25.00
CA LEU A 4 -4.44 -21.20 -23.95
C LEU A 4 -5.81 -20.64 -23.54
N LEU A 5 -5.95 -19.31 -23.47
CA LEU A 5 -7.22 -18.65 -23.19
C LEU A 5 -8.25 -18.92 -24.29
N LYS A 6 -7.85 -18.79 -25.56
CA LYS A 6 -8.69 -19.08 -26.73
C LYS A 6 -9.11 -20.56 -26.75
N GLN A 7 -8.18 -21.49 -26.53
CA GLN A 7 -8.46 -22.92 -26.45
C GLN A 7 -9.43 -23.27 -25.32
N LYS A 8 -9.19 -22.76 -24.10
CA LYS A 8 -10.08 -22.97 -22.94
C LYS A 8 -11.49 -22.43 -23.19
N ARG A 9 -11.62 -21.25 -23.83
CA ARG A 9 -12.91 -20.66 -24.18
C ARG A 9 -13.64 -21.48 -25.26
N LYS A 10 -12.92 -21.97 -26.27
CA LYS A 10 -13.48 -22.83 -27.33
C LYS A 10 -14.00 -24.15 -26.75
N LEU A 11 -13.20 -24.82 -25.92
CA LEU A 11 -13.61 -26.05 -25.21
C LEU A 11 -14.82 -25.83 -24.31
N LYS A 12 -14.88 -24.70 -23.58
CA LYS A 12 -16.05 -24.37 -22.76
C LYS A 12 -17.32 -24.19 -23.60
N LYS A 13 -17.21 -23.71 -24.84
CA LYS A 13 -18.33 -23.63 -25.78
C LYS A 13 -18.73 -25.02 -26.27
N GLN A 14 -17.76 -25.85 -26.66
CA GLN A 14 -18.00 -27.23 -27.12
C GLN A 14 -18.65 -28.11 -26.05
N ILE A 15 -18.25 -27.98 -24.78
CA ILE A 15 -18.87 -28.71 -23.66
C ILE A 15 -20.38 -28.39 -23.54
N LYS A 16 -20.81 -27.18 -23.89
CA LYS A 16 -22.23 -26.79 -23.81
C LYS A 16 -23.11 -27.43 -24.90
N THR A 17 -22.51 -27.83 -26.02
CA THR A 17 -23.21 -28.39 -27.17
C THR A 17 -22.98 -29.89 -27.36
N ALA A 18 -22.04 -30.49 -26.63
CA ALA A 18 -21.67 -31.90 -26.77
C ALA A 18 -22.67 -32.85 -26.10
N CYS A 19 -22.70 -34.11 -26.56
CA CYS A 19 -23.51 -35.18 -25.98
C CYS A 19 -22.95 -35.61 -24.60
N SER A 20 -23.80 -36.22 -23.75
CA SER A 20 -23.46 -36.61 -22.36
C SER A 20 -22.13 -37.38 -22.25
N GLU A 21 -21.87 -38.33 -23.14
CA GLU A 21 -20.66 -39.15 -23.12
C GLU A 21 -19.39 -38.35 -23.49
N GLU A 22 -19.47 -37.48 -24.49
CA GLU A 22 -18.37 -36.63 -24.94
C GLU A 22 -18.05 -35.52 -23.93
N THR A 23 -19.05 -35.05 -23.18
CA THR A 23 -18.87 -33.97 -22.20
C THR A 23 -17.85 -34.33 -21.14
N ASN A 24 -17.82 -35.59 -20.69
CA ASN A 24 -16.88 -36.07 -19.68
C ASN A 24 -15.43 -35.97 -20.18
N GLY A 25 -15.15 -36.41 -21.41
CA GLY A 25 -13.84 -36.30 -22.02
C GLY A 25 -13.41 -34.84 -22.22
N LEU A 26 -14.32 -34.00 -22.72
CA LEU A 26 -14.05 -32.57 -22.91
C LEU A 26 -13.80 -31.84 -21.58
N LEU A 27 -14.47 -32.22 -20.49
CA LEU A 27 -14.26 -31.68 -19.16
C LEU A 27 -12.86 -31.99 -18.62
N VAL A 28 -12.35 -33.21 -18.85
CA VAL A 28 -10.99 -33.60 -18.44
C VAL A 28 -9.95 -32.70 -19.14
N ILE A 29 -10.07 -32.56 -20.46
CA ILE A 29 -9.18 -31.71 -21.27
C ILE A 29 -9.26 -30.24 -20.82
N TRP A 30 -10.48 -29.75 -20.57
CA TRP A 30 -10.69 -28.38 -20.09
C TRP A 30 -10.05 -28.14 -18.71
N ARG A 31 -10.17 -29.10 -17.78
CA ARG A 31 -9.54 -29.02 -16.46
C ARG A 31 -8.02 -28.97 -16.56
N GLN A 32 -7.41 -29.80 -17.41
CA GLN A 32 -5.97 -29.78 -17.66
C GLN A 32 -5.50 -28.42 -18.20
N LEU A 33 -6.20 -27.87 -19.21
CA LEU A 33 -5.89 -26.54 -19.75
C LEU A 33 -6.09 -25.43 -18.71
N LYS A 34 -7.13 -25.52 -17.87
CA LYS A 34 -7.36 -24.58 -16.76
C LYS A 34 -6.20 -24.63 -15.76
N ALA A 35 -5.76 -25.82 -15.38
CA ALA A 35 -4.65 -26.01 -14.44
C ALA A 35 -3.35 -25.41 -15.01
N ARG A 36 -3.02 -25.71 -16.27
CA ARG A 36 -1.84 -25.17 -16.96
C ARG A 36 -1.88 -23.64 -17.04
N HIS A 37 -3.01 -23.07 -17.45
CA HIS A 37 -3.19 -21.63 -17.48
C HIS A 37 -3.02 -20.99 -16.08
N SER A 38 -3.65 -21.57 -15.05
CA SER A 38 -3.57 -21.06 -13.68
C SER A 38 -2.15 -21.12 -13.13
N ALA A 39 -1.41 -22.20 -13.38
CA ALA A 39 -0.01 -22.33 -12.99
C ALA A 39 0.84 -21.23 -13.64
N LEU A 40 0.67 -20.99 -14.95
CA LEU A 40 1.42 -19.96 -15.65
C LEU A 40 1.06 -18.54 -15.18
N SER A 41 -0.23 -18.24 -15.00
CA SER A 41 -0.66 -16.94 -14.46
C SER A 41 -0.08 -16.68 -13.08
N ARG A 42 -0.10 -17.69 -12.19
CA ARG A 42 0.47 -17.55 -10.85
C ARG A 42 1.97 -17.29 -10.90
N ALA A 43 2.71 -18.01 -11.75
CA ALA A 43 4.14 -17.80 -11.93
C ALA A 43 4.45 -16.38 -12.46
N GLU A 44 3.69 -15.90 -13.45
CA GLU A 44 3.83 -14.54 -13.97
C GLU A 44 3.52 -13.47 -12.91
N SER A 45 2.41 -13.61 -12.19
CA SER A 45 2.03 -12.71 -11.10
C SER A 45 3.06 -12.71 -9.98
N ALA A 46 3.61 -13.87 -9.61
CA ALA A 46 4.68 -13.96 -8.63
C ALA A 46 5.92 -13.20 -9.10
N ARG A 47 6.37 -13.40 -10.34
CA ARG A 47 7.50 -12.66 -10.93
C ARG A 47 7.26 -11.14 -10.91
N LYS A 48 6.07 -10.69 -11.30
CA LYS A 48 5.69 -9.28 -11.25
C LYS A 48 5.73 -8.74 -9.83
N LYS A 49 5.18 -9.47 -8.85
CA LYS A 49 5.19 -9.08 -7.43
C LYS A 49 6.61 -9.00 -6.88
N HIS A 50 7.48 -9.97 -7.20
CA HIS A 50 8.88 -9.95 -6.80
C HIS A 50 9.63 -8.75 -7.41
N SER A 51 9.44 -8.48 -8.71
CA SER A 51 10.03 -7.31 -9.36
C SER A 51 9.56 -5.99 -8.74
N GLN A 52 8.26 -5.85 -8.48
CA GLN A 52 7.71 -4.66 -7.82
C GLN A 52 8.23 -4.50 -6.40
N LYS A 53 8.33 -5.59 -5.63
CA LYS A 53 8.91 -5.57 -4.28
C LYS A 53 10.36 -5.09 -4.33
N ARG A 54 11.17 -5.66 -5.23
CA ARG A 54 12.57 -5.28 -5.41
C ARG A 54 12.71 -3.80 -5.77
N LYS A 55 11.93 -3.31 -6.73
CA LYS A 55 11.91 -1.88 -7.10
C LYS A 55 11.54 -0.98 -5.90
N LYS A 56 10.52 -1.34 -5.13
CA LYS A 56 10.14 -0.58 -3.93
C LYS A 56 11.25 -0.57 -2.87
N GLN A 57 11.93 -1.69 -2.68
CA GLN A 57 13.09 -1.79 -1.78
C GLN A 57 14.25 -0.93 -2.27
N GLU A 58 14.57 -0.97 -3.57
CA GLU A 58 15.60 -0.13 -4.19
C GLU A 58 15.27 1.37 -4.03
N CYS A 59 14.01 1.77 -4.25
CA CYS A 59 13.57 3.15 -4.01
C CYS A 59 13.71 3.57 -2.55
N PHE A 60 13.32 2.70 -1.61
CA PHE A 60 13.44 2.99 -0.18
C PHE A 60 14.90 3.09 0.29
N ILE A 61 15.76 2.18 -0.17
CA ILE A 61 17.18 2.18 0.20
C ILE A 61 17.90 3.39 -0.42
N GLY A 62 17.54 3.79 -1.65
CA GLY A 62 18.12 4.95 -2.32
C GLY A 62 17.78 6.29 -1.65
N ASP A 63 16.50 6.50 -1.35
CA ASP A 63 16.03 7.68 -0.60
C ASP A 63 14.84 7.32 0.31
N PRO A 64 15.07 7.01 1.59
CA PRO A 64 14.02 6.59 2.50
C PRO A 64 13.04 7.71 2.82
N PHE A 65 13.49 8.97 2.82
CA PHE A 65 12.65 10.12 3.16
C PHE A 65 11.72 10.47 2.00
N GLN A 66 12.22 10.48 0.77
CA GLN A 66 11.38 10.67 -0.42
C GLN A 66 10.38 9.52 -0.57
N PHE A 67 10.81 8.27 -0.32
CA PHE A 67 9.91 7.12 -0.35
C PHE A 67 8.81 7.22 0.71
N ALA A 68 9.16 7.56 1.95
CA ALA A 68 8.18 7.78 3.02
C ALA A 68 7.24 8.95 2.68
N ARG A 69 7.78 10.04 2.15
CA ARG A 69 6.98 11.19 1.69
C ARG A 69 5.96 10.76 0.62
N GLN A 70 6.36 9.95 -0.36
CA GLN A 70 5.42 9.39 -1.35
C GLN A 70 4.39 8.42 -0.74
N LEU A 71 4.77 7.66 0.28
CA LEU A 71 3.88 6.69 0.94
C LEU A 71 2.79 7.36 1.76
N PHE A 72 3.13 8.44 2.48
CA PHE A 72 2.23 9.12 3.42
C PHE A 72 1.59 10.39 2.87
N GLN A 73 2.16 11.02 1.84
CA GLN A 73 1.47 12.14 1.20
C GLN A 73 0.26 11.60 0.43
N GLN A 74 -0.93 12.00 0.89
CA GLN A 74 -2.08 11.98 0.01
C GLN A 74 -1.72 12.78 -1.26
N PRO A 75 -2.01 12.25 -2.45
CA PRO A 75 -1.84 13.03 -3.66
C PRO A 75 -2.67 14.31 -3.48
N LYS A 76 -2.00 15.46 -3.47
CA LYS A 76 -2.66 16.76 -3.45
C LYS A 76 -3.31 16.94 -4.82
N SER A 77 -4.50 16.38 -5.00
CA SER A 77 -5.29 16.56 -6.20
C SER A 77 -6.17 17.80 -6.03
N GLY A 78 -5.95 18.80 -6.88
CA GLY A 78 -6.79 20.00 -6.92
C GLY A 78 -5.99 21.25 -7.25
N THR A 79 -6.59 22.12 -8.06
CA THR A 79 -6.12 23.50 -8.23
C THR A 79 -6.83 24.34 -7.19
N LEU A 80 -6.08 24.99 -6.30
CA LEU A 80 -6.65 25.93 -5.36
C LEU A 80 -7.01 27.21 -6.14
N ILE A 81 -8.29 27.56 -6.17
CA ILE A 81 -8.79 28.77 -6.86
C ILE A 81 -8.59 30.03 -5.99
N VAL A 82 -8.27 29.83 -4.71
CA VAL A 82 -8.15 30.89 -3.70
C VAL A 82 -6.80 31.60 -3.82
N ASP A 83 -6.83 32.93 -3.65
CA ASP A 83 -5.62 33.76 -3.64
C ASP A 83 -4.72 33.44 -2.43
N ARG A 84 -3.42 33.66 -2.59
CA ARG A 84 -2.42 33.35 -1.57
C ARG A 84 -2.68 34.04 -0.24
N GLU A 85 -3.11 35.30 -0.28
CA GLU A 85 -3.35 36.11 0.91
C GLU A 85 -4.53 35.56 1.74
N GLU A 86 -5.60 35.16 1.07
CA GLU A 86 -6.77 34.55 1.69
C GLU A 86 -6.43 33.17 2.30
N LEU A 87 -5.57 32.40 1.63
CA LEU A 87 -5.07 31.14 2.18
C LEU A 87 -4.19 31.36 3.43
N GLU A 88 -3.25 32.31 3.38
CA GLU A 88 -2.35 32.59 4.50
C GLU A 88 -3.09 33.11 5.72
N THR A 89 -4.10 33.97 5.53
CA THR A 89 -4.97 34.45 6.61
C THR A 89 -5.79 33.31 7.22
N HIS A 90 -6.36 32.42 6.40
CA HIS A 90 -7.05 31.24 6.89
C HIS A 90 -6.12 30.32 7.70
N LEU A 91 -4.92 30.02 7.19
CA LEU A 91 -3.95 29.18 7.88
C LEU A 91 -3.52 29.78 9.21
N LYS A 92 -3.24 31.09 9.24
CA LYS A 92 -2.91 31.80 10.47
C LYS A 92 -4.06 31.71 11.47
N LYS A 93 -5.30 31.92 11.04
CA LYS A 93 -6.47 31.81 11.90
C LYS A 93 -6.69 30.40 12.46
N THR A 94 -6.50 29.38 11.63
CA THR A 94 -6.83 27.98 11.98
C THR A 94 -5.74 27.31 12.83
N TYR A 95 -4.47 27.61 12.56
CA TYR A 95 -3.34 26.88 13.16
C TYR A 95 -2.38 27.75 13.98
N SER A 96 -2.58 29.08 14.05
CA SER A 96 -1.81 29.89 15.00
C SER A 96 -2.43 29.81 16.38
N ASP A 97 -1.55 29.67 17.36
CA ASP A 97 -1.91 29.87 18.76
C ASP A 97 -1.87 31.37 19.09
N PRO A 98 -3.00 32.01 19.44
CA PRO A 98 -3.06 33.44 19.76
C PRO A 98 -2.31 33.80 21.05
N ILE A 99 -2.05 32.82 21.93
CA ILE A 99 -1.37 33.04 23.21
C ILE A 99 0.08 32.52 23.20
N ARG A 100 0.62 32.20 22.01
CA ARG A 100 1.98 31.66 21.84
C ARG A 100 3.09 32.50 22.48
N GLU A 101 2.94 33.83 22.45
CA GLU A 101 3.93 34.76 23.02
C GLU A 101 3.71 35.05 24.50
N ILE A 102 2.60 34.57 25.08
CA ILE A 102 2.34 34.71 26.51
C ILE A 102 3.12 33.58 27.20
N PRO A 103 4.06 33.92 28.11
CA PRO A 103 4.73 32.92 28.92
C PRO A 103 3.70 32.08 29.68
N LEU A 104 3.84 30.76 29.64
CA LEU A 104 3.02 29.87 30.46
C LEU A 104 3.20 30.26 31.93
N GLU A 105 2.10 30.30 32.69
CA GLU A 105 2.20 30.55 34.12
C GLU A 105 3.04 29.46 34.80
N GLU A 106 3.72 29.84 35.88
CA GLU A 106 4.42 28.88 36.71
C GLU A 106 3.44 27.80 37.15
N THR A 107 3.77 26.54 36.85
CA THR A 107 2.95 25.38 37.17
C THR A 107 2.97 25.14 38.68
N THR A 108 2.21 25.94 39.41
CA THR A 108 2.03 25.82 40.85
C THR A 108 1.36 24.48 41.16
N GLY A 109 2.01 23.64 41.97
CA GLY A 109 1.50 22.32 42.33
C GLY A 109 2.00 21.15 41.48
N LEU A 110 2.80 21.36 40.43
CA LEU A 110 3.53 20.25 39.80
C LEU A 110 4.68 19.81 40.70
N VAL A 111 4.54 18.60 41.27
CA VAL A 111 5.62 17.93 41.97
C VAL A 111 6.49 17.25 40.92
N TRP A 112 7.72 17.74 40.73
CA TRP A 112 8.71 16.99 39.98
C TRP A 112 8.93 15.65 40.67
N PRO A 113 8.81 14.51 39.96
CA PRO A 113 9.06 13.21 40.58
C PRO A 113 10.48 13.17 41.14
N ALA A 114 10.65 12.47 42.26
CA ALA A 114 11.97 12.20 42.81
C ALA A 114 12.86 11.57 41.75
N ALA A 115 14.14 11.95 41.72
CA ALA A 115 15.10 11.39 40.77
C ALA A 115 15.06 9.85 40.84
N LEU A 116 14.91 9.22 39.67
CA LEU A 116 14.88 7.76 39.59
C LEU A 116 16.19 7.21 40.18
N GLY A 117 16.09 6.43 41.26
CA GLY A 117 17.26 5.79 41.90
C GLY A 117 17.90 4.70 41.05
N ILE A 118 17.27 4.33 39.93
CA ILE A 118 17.74 3.31 39.00
C ILE A 118 18.37 4.01 37.80
N LYS A 119 19.65 3.73 37.53
CA LYS A 119 20.30 4.22 36.32
C LYS A 119 19.67 3.58 35.09
N PHE A 120 19.37 4.39 34.09
CA PHE A 120 18.85 3.94 32.81
C PHE A 120 19.79 2.88 32.19
N ASP A 121 19.26 1.71 31.87
CA ASP A 121 20.03 0.67 31.20
C ASP A 121 20.21 1.04 29.72
N SER A 122 21.45 1.35 29.37
CA SER A 122 21.84 1.73 28.00
C SER A 122 22.12 0.52 27.11
N LYS A 123 21.95 -0.69 27.63
CA LYS A 123 22.13 -1.91 26.84
C LYS A 123 20.92 -2.13 25.92
N PRO A 124 21.15 -2.49 24.65
CA PRO A 124 20.07 -2.86 23.76
C PRO A 124 19.40 -4.16 24.25
N PRO A 125 18.08 -4.32 24.04
CA PRO A 125 17.39 -5.57 24.37
C PRO A 125 17.98 -6.73 23.57
N SER A 126 18.19 -7.87 24.25
CA SER A 126 18.66 -9.13 23.64
C SER A 126 17.56 -9.87 22.91
#